data_AF-A0A956CVR1-F1
#
_entry.id   AF-A0A956CVR1-F1
#
_cell.length_a   1.000
_cell.length_b   1.000
_cell.length_c   1.000
_cell.angle_alpha   90.00
_cell.angle_beta   90.00
_cell.angle_gamma   90.00
#
_symmetry.space_group_name_H-M   'P 1'
#
loop_
_entity.id
_entity.type
_entity.pdbx_description
1 polymer ?
#
loop_
_entity_poly.entity_id
_entity_poly.type
_entity_poly.pdbx_seq_one_letter_code
_entity_poly.pdbx_strand_id
1 'polypeptide(L)'
;MRIGNLLAVLALTLAACGGDADEPSPSSSAGGEDPVAANQNAPPPEPYVPPPSTLSTVDPGQTSPERPLPACGPVDSYRQVSEYRCRDGSQPLGGDPGLGAQARRGNVGANSRGHVIDLYVIPCPEGAVELYVDMYGCPEMEGLLGR
;
A
#
# COMPACT_ATOMS: atom_id res chain seq x y z
N MET A 1 49.23 -31.03 -0.94
CA MET A 1 49.42 -32.21 -0.07
C MET A 1 49.69 -31.71 1.35
N ARG A 2 49.10 -32.36 2.38
CA ARG A 2 49.02 -32.02 3.84
C ARG A 2 47.81 -31.12 4.18
N ILE A 3 46.64 -31.63 4.56
CA ILE A 3 46.20 -32.49 5.69
C ILE A 3 46.36 -31.79 7.06
N GLY A 4 45.21 -31.62 7.74
CA GLY A 4 45.08 -31.22 9.15
C GLY A 4 43.63 -30.81 9.46
N ASN A 5 42.66 -31.74 9.39
CA ASN A 5 42.10 -32.43 10.57
C ASN A 5 42.41 -31.77 11.93
N LEU A 6 41.40 -31.18 12.55
CA LEU A 6 41.14 -31.40 13.98
C LEU A 6 39.63 -31.26 14.24
N LEU A 7 38.97 -32.41 14.38
CA LEU A 7 37.71 -32.51 15.11
C LEU A 7 37.97 -32.09 16.57
N ALA A 8 37.10 -31.26 17.12
CA ALA A 8 36.85 -31.21 18.56
C ALA A 8 35.35 -31.30 18.77
N VAL A 9 34.90 -32.53 19.03
CA VAL A 9 33.59 -32.86 19.56
C VAL A 9 33.56 -32.40 21.01
N LEU A 10 32.65 -31.51 21.36
CA LEU A 10 32.28 -31.29 22.76
C LEU A 10 30.75 -31.41 22.88
N ALA A 11 30.33 -32.60 23.31
CA ALA A 11 28.98 -32.86 23.76
C ALA A 11 28.85 -32.37 25.20
N LEU A 12 27.94 -31.41 25.44
CA LEU A 12 27.42 -31.11 26.77
C LEU A 12 25.90 -31.31 26.75
N THR A 13 25.47 -32.44 27.29
CA THR A 13 24.08 -32.73 27.63
C THR A 13 23.73 -32.01 28.92
N LEU A 14 22.88 -30.97 28.84
CA LEU A 14 22.07 -30.53 29.97
C LEU A 14 20.63 -30.98 29.75
N ALA A 15 20.18 -31.92 30.57
CA ALA A 15 18.78 -32.15 30.83
C ALA A 15 18.28 -30.98 31.70
N ALA A 16 17.45 -30.11 31.13
CA ALA A 16 16.66 -29.13 31.86
C ALA A 16 15.18 -29.48 31.66
N CYS A 17 14.52 -29.81 32.75
CA CYS A 17 13.10 -30.09 32.85
C CYS A 17 12.42 -28.84 33.42
N GLY A 18 11.31 -28.40 32.82
CA GLY A 18 10.35 -27.49 33.44
C GLY A 18 10.54 -26.00 33.13
N GLY A 19 9.49 -25.40 32.56
CA GLY A 19 9.35 -23.96 32.35
C GLY A 19 8.20 -23.67 31.40
N ASP A 20 7.03 -23.41 31.96
CA ASP A 20 5.76 -23.08 31.31
C ASP A 20 5.90 -22.02 30.21
N ALA A 21 5.26 -22.27 29.06
CA ALA A 21 5.08 -21.28 28.03
C ALA A 21 3.99 -20.30 28.47
N ASP A 22 4.40 -19.20 29.10
CA ASP A 22 3.61 -17.97 29.18
C ASP A 22 3.54 -17.37 27.76
N GLU A 23 2.46 -17.68 27.03
CA GLU A 23 2.08 -16.91 25.84
C GLU A 23 1.43 -15.58 26.27
N PRO A 24 2.00 -14.42 25.90
CA PRO A 24 1.29 -13.16 26.09
C PRO A 24 0.10 -13.11 25.13
N SER A 25 -1.10 -13.21 25.71
CA SER A 25 -2.36 -12.88 25.03
C SER A 25 -2.30 -11.45 24.49
N PRO A 26 -2.66 -11.19 23.21
CA PRO A 26 -2.95 -9.84 22.78
C PRO A 26 -4.27 -9.39 23.43
N SER A 27 -4.14 -8.60 24.49
CA SER A 27 -5.23 -7.79 25.02
C SER A 27 -5.59 -6.73 23.97
N SER A 28 -6.57 -7.03 23.13
CA SER A 28 -7.23 -6.02 22.29
C SER A 28 -8.24 -5.28 23.15
N SER A 29 -7.88 -4.07 23.54
CA SER A 29 -8.83 -3.04 23.99
C SER A 29 -9.18 -2.14 22.82
N ALA A 30 -10.43 -2.18 22.39
CA ALA A 30 -11.19 -1.08 21.76
C ALA A 30 -12.57 -1.69 21.45
N GLY A 31 -13.60 -1.40 22.24
CA GLY A 31 -14.45 -0.24 21.98
C GLY A 31 -15.80 -0.78 21.53
N GLY A 32 -16.74 -0.91 22.46
CA GLY A 32 -18.09 -1.37 22.14
C GLY A 32 -18.79 -0.35 21.26
N GLU A 33 -18.98 -0.71 20.00
CA GLU A 33 -20.06 -0.16 19.19
C GLU A 33 -21.24 -1.14 19.29
N ASP A 34 -22.36 -0.64 19.81
CA ASP A 34 -23.63 -1.35 19.77
C ASP A 34 -23.90 -1.81 18.33
N PRO A 35 -24.29 -3.08 18.09
CA PRO A 35 -24.62 -3.50 16.75
C PRO A 35 -25.83 -2.71 16.28
N VAL A 36 -25.60 -1.78 15.34
CA VAL A 36 -26.65 -1.23 14.49
C VAL A 36 -27.44 -2.42 13.96
N ALA A 37 -28.68 -2.57 14.42
CA ALA A 37 -29.54 -3.66 14.01
C ALA A 37 -29.59 -3.71 12.49
N ALA A 38 -29.02 -4.76 11.91
CA ALA A 38 -29.00 -4.96 10.47
C ALA A 38 -30.45 -4.96 9.98
N ASN A 39 -30.81 -3.95 9.19
CA ASN A 39 -32.08 -3.95 8.51
C ASN A 39 -32.07 -5.11 7.51
N GLN A 40 -32.80 -6.18 7.84
CA GLN A 40 -32.89 -7.40 7.02
C GLN A 40 -33.59 -7.16 5.67
N ASN A 41 -34.15 -5.97 5.46
CA ASN A 41 -34.73 -5.53 4.19
C ASN A 41 -33.76 -4.69 3.35
N ALA A 42 -32.51 -4.50 3.80
CA ALA A 42 -31.50 -3.88 2.97
C ALA A 42 -31.21 -4.79 1.77
N PRO A 43 -31.22 -4.27 0.53
CA PRO A 43 -30.69 -5.04 -0.59
C PRO A 43 -29.25 -5.45 -0.26
N PRO A 44 -28.79 -6.62 -0.73
CA PRO A 44 -27.40 -7.03 -0.52
C PRO A 44 -26.47 -5.91 -1.01
N PRO A 45 -25.37 -5.61 -0.30
CA PRO A 45 -24.44 -4.60 -0.76
C PRO A 45 -24.02 -4.99 -2.18
N GLU A 46 -24.27 -4.11 -3.15
CA GLU A 46 -23.80 -4.37 -4.50
C GLU A 46 -22.29 -4.63 -4.43
N PRO A 47 -21.76 -5.59 -5.22
CA PRO A 47 -20.33 -5.76 -5.34
C PRO A 47 -19.71 -4.39 -5.64
N TYR A 48 -18.82 -3.92 -4.77
CA TYR A 48 -18.10 -2.67 -5.03
C TYR A 48 -17.29 -2.87 -6.30
N VAL A 49 -17.82 -2.35 -7.42
CA VAL A 49 -17.09 -2.24 -8.67
C VAL A 49 -16.40 -0.89 -8.59
N PRO A 50 -15.08 -0.84 -8.38
CA PRO A 50 -14.37 0.43 -8.43
C PRO A 50 -14.58 1.07 -9.81
N PRO A 51 -14.67 2.42 -9.88
CA PRO A 51 -14.69 3.09 -11.17
C PRO A 51 -13.47 2.66 -11.99
N PRO A 52 -13.59 2.53 -13.32
CA PRO A 52 -12.45 2.18 -14.16
C PRO A 52 -11.36 3.22 -13.96
N SER A 53 -10.20 2.79 -13.49
CA SER A 53 -9.00 3.62 -13.41
C SER A 53 -8.75 4.21 -14.80
N THR A 54 -8.95 5.52 -14.99
CA THR A 54 -8.76 6.22 -16.28
C THR A 54 -7.29 6.35 -16.69
N LEU A 55 -6.44 5.46 -16.19
CA LEU A 55 -4.98 5.51 -16.23
C LEU A 55 -4.36 4.95 -17.48
N SER A 56 -5.14 4.36 -18.38
CA SER A 56 -4.60 3.77 -19.60
C SER A 56 -3.92 4.79 -20.53
N THR A 57 -3.82 6.08 -20.14
CA THR A 57 -3.21 7.13 -20.96
C THR A 57 -2.53 8.25 -20.14
N VAL A 58 -2.10 8.00 -18.90
CA VAL A 58 -1.22 8.98 -18.22
C VAL A 58 0.17 8.82 -18.80
N ASP A 59 0.59 9.75 -19.68
CA ASP A 59 1.95 9.71 -20.22
C ASP A 59 2.98 9.83 -19.07
N PRO A 60 4.13 9.12 -19.19
CA PRO A 60 5.25 9.29 -18.28
C PRO A 60 5.64 10.77 -18.15
N GLY A 61 5.49 11.34 -16.94
CA GLY A 61 5.83 12.73 -16.64
C GLY A 61 4.68 13.74 -16.67
N GLN A 62 3.41 13.32 -16.80
CA GLN A 62 2.28 14.26 -16.79
C GLN A 62 1.79 14.71 -15.40
N THR A 63 2.17 14.02 -14.34
CA THR A 63 1.82 14.43 -12.97
C THR A 63 2.90 15.32 -12.39
N SER A 64 2.49 16.33 -11.63
CA SER A 64 3.38 17.18 -10.83
C SER A 64 2.73 17.47 -9.48
N PRO A 65 3.45 18.07 -8.51
CA PRO A 65 2.82 18.52 -7.27
C PRO A 65 1.60 19.45 -7.48
N GLU A 66 1.63 20.28 -8.53
CA GLU A 66 0.56 21.23 -8.88
C GLU A 66 -0.56 20.59 -9.70
N ARG A 67 -0.26 19.47 -10.37
CA ARG A 67 -1.21 18.68 -11.16
C ARG A 67 -1.07 17.20 -10.79
N PRO A 68 -1.43 16.84 -9.55
CA PRO A 68 -1.37 15.46 -9.12
C PRO A 68 -2.48 14.65 -9.77
N LEU A 69 -2.29 13.35 -9.83
CA LEU A 69 -3.31 12.40 -10.22
C LEU A 69 -4.31 12.26 -9.06
N PRO A 70 -5.61 12.50 -9.29
CA PRO A 70 -6.60 12.35 -8.24
C PRO A 70 -6.89 10.87 -7.96
N ALA A 71 -7.00 10.52 -6.69
CA ALA A 71 -7.43 9.21 -6.21
C ALA A 71 -8.45 9.34 -5.06
N CYS A 72 -9.22 8.27 -4.84
CA CYS A 72 -10.15 8.14 -3.73
C CYS A 72 -9.52 7.36 -2.56
N GLY A 73 -8.59 8.01 -1.87
CA GLY A 73 -7.91 7.46 -0.71
C GLY A 73 -6.78 6.48 -1.03
N PRO A 74 -6.17 5.89 0.01
CA PRO A 74 -4.94 5.11 -0.14
C PRO A 74 -5.09 3.87 -1.02
N VAL A 75 -6.18 3.10 -0.86
CA VAL A 75 -6.36 1.84 -1.62
C VAL A 75 -6.48 2.12 -3.12
N ASP A 76 -7.26 3.12 -3.50
CA ASP A 76 -7.39 3.53 -4.90
C ASP A 76 -6.06 4.02 -5.45
N SER A 77 -5.32 4.84 -4.70
CA SER A 77 -4.00 5.33 -5.10
C SER A 77 -3.02 4.18 -5.38
N TYR A 78 -3.02 3.13 -4.56
CA TYR A 78 -2.09 2.00 -4.72
C TYR A 78 -2.43 1.16 -5.95
N ARG A 79 -3.71 0.90 -6.20
CA ARG A 79 -4.16 0.22 -7.42
C ARG A 79 -3.79 1.04 -8.66
N GLN A 80 -4.07 2.34 -8.62
CA GLN A 80 -3.77 3.25 -9.71
C GLN A 80 -2.26 3.27 -10.04
N VAL A 81 -1.41 3.36 -9.01
CA VAL A 81 0.05 3.31 -9.17
C VAL A 81 0.51 1.93 -9.69
N SER A 82 -0.06 0.83 -9.19
CA SER A 82 0.33 -0.52 -9.61
C SER A 82 -0.07 -0.85 -11.05
N GLU A 83 -1.13 -0.22 -11.55
CA GLU A 83 -1.64 -0.37 -12.91
C GLU A 83 -0.85 0.46 -13.95
N TYR A 84 0.06 1.34 -13.53
CA TYR A 84 0.83 2.20 -14.42
C TYR A 84 1.64 1.41 -15.47
N ARG A 85 1.59 1.88 -16.72
CA ARG A 85 2.34 1.29 -17.84
C ARG A 85 3.44 2.24 -18.31
N CYS A 86 4.63 1.70 -18.49
CA CYS A 86 5.77 2.41 -19.07
C CYS A 86 5.56 2.63 -20.58
N ARG A 87 6.40 3.47 -21.19
CA ARG A 87 6.28 3.82 -22.62
C ARG A 87 6.42 2.60 -23.54
N ASP A 88 7.18 1.59 -23.12
CA ASP A 88 7.33 0.32 -23.84
C ASP A 88 6.14 -0.64 -23.65
N GLY A 89 5.15 -0.26 -22.86
CA GLY A 89 3.95 -1.05 -22.54
C GLY A 89 4.12 -2.00 -21.35
N SER A 90 5.31 -2.11 -20.77
CA SER A 90 5.56 -2.91 -19.57
C SER A 90 4.82 -2.34 -18.36
N GLN A 91 4.53 -3.21 -17.38
CA GLN A 91 3.85 -2.84 -16.14
C GLN A 91 4.68 -3.37 -14.97
N PRO A 92 5.68 -2.60 -14.48
CA PRO A 92 6.68 -3.10 -13.53
C PRO A 92 6.10 -3.57 -12.20
N LEU A 93 4.96 -3.01 -11.79
CA LEU A 93 4.27 -3.39 -10.55
C LEU A 93 3.16 -4.43 -10.77
N GLY A 94 2.95 -4.88 -12.01
CA GLY A 94 2.05 -5.98 -12.35
C GLY A 94 0.59 -5.81 -11.94
N GLY A 95 0.12 -4.59 -11.67
CA GLY A 95 -1.22 -4.35 -11.13
C GLY A 95 -1.39 -4.72 -9.65
N ASP A 96 -0.34 -5.15 -8.95
CA ASP A 96 -0.40 -5.52 -7.53
C ASP A 96 -0.43 -4.27 -6.62
N PRO A 97 -1.55 -3.98 -5.91
CA PRO A 97 -1.63 -2.82 -5.03
C PRO A 97 -0.61 -2.84 -3.90
N GLY A 98 -0.15 -4.02 -3.46
CA GLY A 98 0.93 -4.14 -2.48
C GLY A 98 2.26 -3.60 -3.00
N LEU A 99 2.56 -3.81 -4.29
CA LEU A 99 3.71 -3.21 -4.96
C LEU A 99 3.48 -1.71 -5.24
N GLY A 100 2.25 -1.31 -5.54
CA GLY A 100 1.85 0.11 -5.62
C GLY A 100 2.12 0.88 -4.33
N ALA A 101 1.74 0.32 -3.18
CA ALA A 101 2.02 0.90 -1.87
C ALA A 101 3.53 1.00 -1.59
N GLN A 102 4.30 -0.03 -1.93
CA GLN A 102 5.76 -0.05 -1.75
C GLN A 102 6.51 0.95 -2.64
N ALA A 103 5.91 1.36 -3.77
CA ALA A 103 6.49 2.36 -4.65
C ALA A 103 6.44 3.78 -4.07
N ARG A 104 5.66 4.01 -3.00
CA ARG A 104 5.54 5.31 -2.33
C ARG A 104 6.88 5.72 -1.69
N ARG A 105 7.32 6.94 -1.97
CA ARG A 105 8.53 7.55 -1.41
C ARG A 105 8.26 8.49 -0.25
N GLY A 106 7.02 8.96 -0.11
CA GLY A 106 6.58 9.88 0.92
C GLY A 106 5.67 10.95 0.36
N ASN A 107 5.44 12.01 1.14
CA ASN A 107 4.71 13.19 0.69
C ASN A 107 5.66 14.32 0.29
N VAL A 108 5.23 15.16 -0.65
CA VAL A 108 5.99 16.32 -1.17
C VAL A 108 5.38 17.66 -0.74
N GLY A 109 4.50 17.63 0.26
CA GLY A 109 3.77 18.80 0.76
C GLY A 109 2.33 18.87 0.24
N ALA A 110 1.65 19.96 0.61
CA ALA A 110 0.27 20.18 0.26
C ALA A 110 0.13 21.04 -1.00
N ASN A 111 -0.87 20.74 -1.83
CA ASN A 111 -1.24 21.58 -2.98
C ASN A 111 -2.00 22.85 -2.54
N SER A 112 -2.41 23.69 -3.50
CA SER A 112 -3.18 24.93 -3.26
C SER A 112 -4.53 24.69 -2.57
N ARG A 113 -5.02 23.46 -2.58
CA ARG A 113 -6.24 23.03 -1.91
C ARG A 113 -5.98 22.45 -0.51
N GLY A 114 -4.73 22.43 -0.06
CA GLY A 114 -4.33 21.86 1.23
C GLY A 114 -4.33 20.33 1.25
N HIS A 115 -4.44 19.67 0.11
CA HIS A 115 -4.35 18.22 0.02
C HIS A 115 -2.88 17.80 -0.01
N VAL A 116 -2.51 16.82 0.82
CA VAL A 116 -1.15 16.26 0.83
C VAL A 116 -0.93 15.43 -0.43
N ILE A 117 0.16 15.72 -1.14
CA ILE A 117 0.53 15.01 -2.36
C ILE A 117 1.60 13.98 -2.07
N ASP A 118 1.37 12.76 -2.53
CA ASP A 118 2.30 11.65 -2.41
C ASP A 118 3.11 11.44 -3.68
N LEU A 119 4.38 11.14 -3.51
CA LEU A 119 5.29 10.76 -4.58
C LEU A 119 5.46 9.24 -4.60
N TYR A 120 5.26 8.66 -5.79
CA TYR A 120 5.55 7.27 -6.10
C TYR A 120 6.62 7.21 -7.18
N VAL A 121 7.48 6.20 -7.13
CA VAL A 121 8.55 6.00 -8.13
C VAL A 121 8.43 4.62 -8.77
N ILE A 122 8.16 4.59 -10.06
CA ILE A 122 7.99 3.38 -10.86
C ILE A 122 9.29 3.06 -11.62
N PRO A 123 9.85 1.85 -11.50
CA PRO A 123 11.09 1.47 -12.18
C PRO A 123 10.80 1.06 -13.65
N CYS A 124 10.57 2.03 -14.53
CA CYS A 124 10.41 1.75 -15.96
C CYS A 124 11.76 1.47 -16.66
N PRO A 125 11.77 0.66 -17.74
CA PRO A 125 12.99 0.36 -18.50
C PRO A 125 13.69 1.59 -19.09
N GLU A 126 12.94 2.63 -19.44
CA GLU A 126 13.45 3.92 -19.93
C GLU A 126 13.99 4.84 -18.83
N GLY A 127 13.84 4.46 -17.56
CA GLY A 127 14.21 5.25 -16.39
C GLY A 127 13.08 5.30 -15.36
N ALA A 128 13.42 5.66 -14.12
CA ALA A 128 12.43 5.79 -13.06
C ALA A 128 11.43 6.92 -13.40
N VAL A 129 10.14 6.63 -13.24
CA VAL A 129 9.04 7.60 -13.44
C VAL A 129 8.50 8.03 -12.09
N GLU A 130 8.36 9.33 -11.90
CA GLU A 130 7.70 9.93 -10.73
C GLU A 130 6.20 10.11 -11.00
N LEU A 131 5.37 9.62 -10.07
CA LEU A 131 3.94 9.86 -10.06
C LEU A 131 3.56 10.64 -8.80
N TYR A 132 2.90 11.77 -9.00
CA TYR A 132 2.38 12.62 -7.93
C TYR A 132 0.88 12.34 -7.79
N VAL A 133 0.43 11.92 -6.61
CA VAL A 133 -0.95 11.47 -6.37
C VAL A 133 -1.58 12.26 -5.23
N ASP A 134 -2.79 12.76 -5.48
CA ASP A 134 -3.65 13.40 -4.49
C ASP A 134 -4.73 12.39 -4.06
N MET A 135 -4.51 11.73 -2.93
CA MET A 135 -5.47 10.75 -2.39
C MET A 135 -6.78 11.37 -1.86
N TYR A 136 -6.89 12.70 -1.87
CA TYR A 136 -8.08 13.44 -1.47
C TYR A 136 -8.74 14.14 -2.67
N GLY A 137 -8.21 13.94 -3.87
CA GLY A 137 -8.59 14.70 -5.06
C GLY A 137 -9.86 14.22 -5.76
N CYS A 138 -10.55 13.22 -5.22
CA CYS A 138 -11.82 12.77 -5.78
C CYS A 138 -13.03 13.39 -5.05
N PRO A 139 -14.17 13.63 -5.75
CA PRO A 139 -15.31 14.38 -5.21
C PRO A 139 -15.84 13.83 -3.87
N GLU A 140 -15.82 12.51 -3.70
CA GLU A 140 -16.25 11.86 -2.47
C GLU A 140 -15.38 12.26 -1.27
N MET A 141 -14.06 12.29 -1.47
CA MET A 141 -13.11 12.69 -0.43
C MET A 141 -13.18 14.20 -0.16
N GLU A 142 -13.37 15.00 -1.20
CA GLU A 142 -13.53 16.45 -1.07
C GLU A 142 -14.74 16.83 -0.22
N GLY A 143 -15.87 16.13 -0.44
CA GLY A 143 -17.08 16.32 0.35
C GLY A 143 -16.89 16.00 1.83
N LEU A 144 -16.09 14.99 2.16
CA LEU A 144 -15.75 14.64 3.55
C LEU A 144 -14.84 15.68 4.22
N LEU A 145 -14.04 16.40 3.43
CA LEU A 145 -13.16 17.47 3.91
C LEU A 145 -13.87 18.83 4.05
N GLY A 146 -15.15 18.92 3.69
CA GLY A 146 -15.93 20.16 3.76
C GLY A 146 -15.42 21.24 2.81
N ARG A 147 -14.87 20.84 1.66
CA ARG A 147 -14.27 21.68 0.63
C ARG A 147 -15.20 21.87 -0.56
#